data_AF-I4YS38-F1
#
_entry.id   AF-I4YS38-F1
#
_cell.length_a   1.000
_cell.length_b   1.000
_cell.length_c   1.000
_cell.angle_alpha   90.00
_cell.angle_beta   90.00
_cell.angle_gamma   90.00
#
_symmetry.space_group_name_H-M   'P 1'
#
loop_
_entity.id
_entity.type
_entity.pdbx_description
1 polymer ?
#
loop_
_entity_poly.entity_id
_entity_poly.type
_entity_poly.pdbx_seq_one_letter_code
_entity_poly.pdbx_strand_id
1 'polypeptide(L)'
;MTDILRIAVPLTAWLAAFSAVYGLQGLVCSPRWAEAGFDLAAGRAAMTAAWIAAAILQVAFLLALRSPRFASRSAFVRGVSLTLAVVALVATLWTLVPVVTTSACL
;
A
#
# COMPACT_ATOMS: atom_id res chain seq x y z
N MET A 1 -18.06 -9.35 14.56
CA MET A 1 -16.59 -9.09 14.55
C MET A 1 -16.05 -8.82 13.15
N THR A 2 -16.56 -9.47 12.10
CA THR A 2 -16.16 -9.22 10.70
C THR A 2 -16.36 -7.78 10.21
N ASP A 3 -17.33 -7.04 10.77
CA ASP A 3 -17.53 -5.64 10.39
C ASP A 3 -16.39 -4.72 10.84
N ILE A 4 -15.82 -4.94 12.03
CA ILE A 4 -14.64 -4.19 12.49
C ILE A 4 -13.46 -4.46 11.55
N LEU A 5 -13.27 -5.72 11.17
CA LEU A 5 -12.23 -6.11 10.22
C LEU A 5 -12.41 -5.43 8.86
N ARG A 6 -13.63 -5.39 8.32
CA ARG A 6 -13.94 -4.71 7.04
C ARG A 6 -13.63 -3.22 7.05
N ILE A 7 -13.81 -2.57 8.20
CA ILE A 7 -13.52 -1.14 8.39
C ILE A 7 -12.01 -0.91 8.53
N ALA A 8 -11.32 -1.75 9.32
CA ALA A 8 -9.91 -1.55 9.65
C ALA A 8 -8.96 -1.97 8.51
N VAL A 9 -9.26 -3.05 7.79
CA VAL A 9 -8.34 -3.69 6.83
C VAL A 9 -7.75 -2.73 5.78
N PRO A 10 -8.52 -1.86 5.10
CA PRO A 10 -7.95 -1.03 4.04
C PRO A 10 -6.88 -0.05 4.56
N LEU A 11 -7.15 0.60 5.69
CA LEU A 11 -6.22 1.54 6.31
C LEU A 11 -5.02 0.85 6.94
N THR A 12 -5.21 -0.29 7.61
CA THR A 12 -4.08 -1.02 8.20
C THR A 12 -3.17 -1.60 7.12
N ALA A 13 -3.73 -2.08 6.01
CA ALA A 13 -2.96 -2.52 4.86
C ALA A 13 -2.19 -1.38 4.19
N TRP A 14 -2.79 -0.18 4.11
CA TRP A 14 -2.06 1.00 3.64
C TRP A 14 -0.88 1.35 4.56
N LEU A 15 -1.09 1.35 5.88
CA LEU A 15 -0.04 1.64 6.85
C LEU A 15 1.12 0.63 6.78
N ALA A 16 0.78 -0.66 6.61
CA ALA A 16 1.77 -1.72 6.43
C ALA A 16 2.56 -1.54 5.13
N ALA A 17 1.86 -1.25 4.02
CA ALA A 17 2.50 -0.98 2.73
C ALA A 17 3.41 0.26 2.78
N PHE A 18 2.94 1.34 3.40
CA PHE A 18 3.71 2.56 3.60
C PHE A 18 5.01 2.28 4.36
N SER A 19 4.90 1.59 5.50
CA SER A 19 6.06 1.20 6.31
C SER A 19 7.03 0.31 5.54
N ALA A 20 6.52 -0.64 4.76
CA ALA A 20 7.35 -1.55 3.97
C ALA A 20 8.11 -0.83 2.86
N VAL A 21 7.46 0.07 2.11
CA VAL A 21 8.10 0.79 1.02
C VAL A 21 9.14 1.77 1.53
N TYR A 22 8.84 2.54 2.59
CA TYR A 22 9.81 3.46 3.17
C TYR A 22 10.95 2.74 3.90
N GLY A 23 10.67 1.59 4.53
CA GLY A 23 11.71 0.72 5.08
C GLY A 23 12.65 0.19 4.00
N LEU A 24 12.08 -0.23 2.86
CA LEU A 24 12.85 -0.66 1.68
C LEU A 24 13.69 0.50 1.13
N GLN A 25 13.16 1.72 1.06
CA GLN A 25 13.93 2.89 0.66
C GLN A 25 15.15 3.11 1.57
N GLY A 26 14.98 2.97 2.89
CA GLY A 26 16.09 3.06 3.84
C GLY A 26 17.16 1.99 3.61
N LEU A 27 16.77 0.77 3.22
CA LEU A 27 17.71 -0.29 2.86
C LEU A 27 18.44 0.03 1.56
N VAL A 28 17.73 0.46 0.51
CA VAL A 28 18.28 0.82 -0.80
C VAL A 28 19.32 1.94 -0.70
N CYS A 29 19.12 2.91 0.20
CA CYS A 29 20.08 4.00 0.44
C CYS A 29 21.19 3.64 1.43
N SER A 30 21.21 2.43 1.99
CA SER A 30 22.26 1.99 2.91
C SER A 30 23.46 1.38 2.18
N PRO A 31 24.68 1.44 2.75
CA PRO A 31 25.86 0.79 2.17
C PRO A 31 25.68 -0.72 1.96
N ARG A 32 24.87 -1.36 2.81
CA ARG A 32 24.57 -2.79 2.76
C ARG A 32 23.91 -3.24 1.45
N TRP A 33 23.22 -2.34 0.76
CA TRP A 33 22.61 -2.65 -0.53
C TRP A 33 23.66 -2.87 -1.61
N ALA A 34 24.66 -1.98 -1.66
CA ALA A 34 25.79 -2.08 -2.57
C ALA A 34 26.70 -3.27 -2.19
N GLU A 35 26.92 -3.50 -0.88
CA GLU A 35 27.68 -4.67 -0.38
C GLU A 35 27.02 -6.00 -0.78
N ALA A 36 25.68 -6.04 -0.90
CA ALA A 36 24.94 -7.19 -1.39
C ALA A 36 24.99 -7.35 -2.92
N GLY A 37 25.69 -6.46 -3.63
CA GLY A 37 25.86 -6.51 -5.09
C GLY A 37 24.69 -5.93 -5.88
N PHE A 38 23.76 -5.22 -5.24
CA PHE A 38 22.65 -4.57 -5.92
C PHE A 38 22.98 -3.12 -6.28
N ASP A 39 22.56 -2.70 -7.47
CA ASP A 39 22.68 -1.32 -7.92
C ASP A 39 21.43 -0.50 -7.54
N LEU A 40 21.51 0.81 -7.79
CA LEU A 40 20.40 1.73 -7.58
C LEU A 40 19.23 1.45 -8.53
N ALA A 41 19.48 0.89 -9.71
CA ALA A 41 18.43 0.52 -10.66
C ALA A 41 17.57 -0.62 -10.13
N ALA A 42 18.19 -1.65 -9.56
CA ALA A 42 17.52 -2.75 -8.85
C ALA A 42 16.73 -2.22 -7.64
N GLY A 43 17.28 -1.26 -6.89
CA GLY A 43 16.57 -0.58 -5.81
C GLY A 43 15.30 0.13 -6.29
N ARG A 44 15.39 0.91 -7.38
CA ARG A 44 14.22 1.55 -8.01
C ARG A 44 13.19 0.54 -8.50
N ALA A 45 13.64 -0.54 -9.15
CA ALA A 45 12.74 -1.60 -9.62
C ALA A 45 12.01 -2.28 -8.45
N ALA A 46 12.71 -2.59 -7.37
CA ALA A 46 12.12 -3.19 -6.17
C ALA A 46 11.09 -2.26 -5.52
N MET A 47 11.40 -0.97 -5.37
CA MET A 47 10.47 0.01 -4.82
C MET A 47 9.23 0.21 -5.72
N THR A 48 9.43 0.23 -7.04
CA THR A 48 8.33 0.32 -8.02
C THR A 48 7.42 -0.90 -7.94
N ALA A 49 8.00 -2.10 -7.85
CA ALA A 49 7.25 -3.34 -7.71
C ALA A 49 6.45 -3.37 -6.39
N ALA A 50 7.05 -2.93 -5.28
CA ALA A 50 6.37 -2.83 -3.99
C ALA A 50 5.19 -1.83 -4.03
N TRP A 51 5.38 -0.69 -4.71
CA TRP A 51 4.31 0.28 -4.92
C TRP A 51 3.14 -0.30 -5.74
N ILE A 52 3.44 -0.96 -6.87
CA ILE A 52 2.42 -1.60 -7.71
C ILE A 52 1.67 -2.67 -6.91
N ALA A 53 2.38 -3.50 -6.15
CA ALA A 53 1.78 -4.52 -5.31
C ALA A 53 0.83 -3.92 -4.26
N ALA A 54 1.23 -2.81 -3.61
CA ALA A 54 0.38 -2.09 -2.67
C ALA A 54 -0.88 -1.52 -3.33
N ALA A 55 -0.75 -0.93 -4.52
CA ALA A 55 -1.89 -0.42 -5.28
C ALA A 55 -2.87 -1.53 -5.69
N ILE A 56 -2.36 -2.65 -6.21
CA ILE A 56 -3.17 -3.84 -6.56
C ILE A 56 -3.91 -4.37 -5.32
N LEU A 57 -3.23 -4.45 -4.18
CA LEU A 57 -3.84 -4.91 -2.92
C LEU A 57 -5.02 -4.01 -2.50
N GLN A 58 -4.87 -2.69 -2.59
CA GLN A 58 -5.95 -1.75 -2.27
C GLN A 58 -7.13 -1.86 -3.25
N VAL A 59 -6.85 -2.00 -4.55
CA VAL A 59 -7.88 -2.25 -5.56
C VAL A 59 -8.62 -3.56 -5.26
N ALA A 60 -7.89 -4.63 -4.88
CA ALA A 60 -8.48 -5.90 -4.50
C ALA A 60 -9.40 -5.77 -3.28
N PHE A 61 -9.01 -5.00 -2.25
CA PHE A 61 -9.89 -4.73 -1.11
C PHE A 61 -11.14 -3.94 -1.49
N LEU A 62 -11.01 -2.92 -2.34
CA LEU A 62 -12.16 -2.16 -2.82
C LEU A 62 -13.15 -3.04 -3.59
N LEU A 63 -12.65 -3.89 -4.49
CA LEU A 63 -13.47 -4.83 -5.27
C LEU A 63 -14.12 -5.89 -4.36
N ALA A 64 -13.37 -6.42 -3.40
CA ALA A 64 -13.88 -7.38 -2.43
C ALA A 64 -15.00 -6.77 -1.59
N LEU A 65 -14.81 -5.58 -1.01
CA LEU A 65 -15.80 -4.90 -0.17
C LEU A 65 -17.04 -4.44 -0.97
N ARG A 66 -16.91 -4.24 -2.29
CA ARG A 66 -18.03 -3.96 -3.18
C ARG A 66 -18.85 -5.21 -3.50
N SER A 67 -18.23 -6.39 -3.48
CA SER A 67 -18.88 -7.67 -3.77
C SER A 67 -19.93 -8.04 -2.72
N PRO A 68 -21.11 -8.54 -3.12
CA PRO A 68 -22.15 -8.96 -2.19
C PRO A 68 -21.70 -10.07 -1.24
N ARG A 69 -20.67 -10.85 -1.60
CA ARG A 69 -20.10 -11.92 -0.76
C ARG A 69 -19.44 -11.37 0.51
N PHE A 70 -18.80 -10.21 0.43
CA PHE A 70 -18.06 -9.62 1.55
C PHE A 70 -18.69 -8.33 2.08
N ALA A 71 -19.74 -7.82 1.47
CA ALA A 71 -20.49 -6.68 1.95
C ALA A 71 -21.12 -6.93 3.33
N SER A 72 -21.16 -5.90 4.18
CA SER A 72 -21.95 -5.94 5.41
C SER A 72 -23.44 -5.83 5.09
N ARG A 73 -24.29 -6.47 5.91
CA ARG A 73 -25.76 -6.31 5.84
C ARG A 73 -26.19 -4.90 6.28
N SER A 74 -25.37 -4.23 7.08
CA SER A 74 -25.61 -2.83 7.48
C SER A 74 -25.16 -1.88 6.35
N ALA A 75 -26.10 -1.05 5.87
CA ALA A 75 -25.83 -0.04 4.87
C ALA A 75 -24.77 0.99 5.35
N PHE A 76 -24.80 1.34 6.64
CA PHE A 76 -23.82 2.24 7.24
C PHE A 76 -22.41 1.65 7.20
N VAL A 77 -22.23 0.43 7.72
CA VAL A 77 -20.91 -0.24 7.73
C VAL A 77 -20.38 -0.41 6.32
N ARG A 78 -21.23 -0.79 5.37
CA ARG A 78 -20.84 -0.91 3.96
C ARG A 78 -20.36 0.42 3.38
N GLY A 79 -21.07 1.51 3.67
CA GLY A 79 -20.64 2.86 3.28
C GLY A 79 -19.28 3.22 3.86
N VAL A 80 -19.10 3.06 5.17
CA VAL A 80 -17.84 3.36 5.87
C VAL A 80 -16.69 2.52 5.30
N SER A 81 -16.85 1.21 5.15
CA SER A 81 -15.80 0.34 4.60
C SER A 81 -15.40 0.73 3.18
N LEU A 82 -16.36 1.08 2.31
CA LEU A 82 -16.04 1.53 0.95
C LEU A 82 -15.33 2.88 0.94
N THR A 83 -15.79 3.84 1.74
CA THR A 83 -15.12 5.14 1.87
C THR A 83 -13.69 4.97 2.36
N LEU A 84 -13.46 4.14 3.37
CA LEU A 84 -12.12 3.87 3.89
C LEU A 84 -11.24 3.15 2.85
N ALA A 85 -11.80 2.24 2.06
CA ALA A 85 -11.05 1.60 0.97
C ALA A 85 -10.64 2.59 -0.14
N VAL A 86 -11.52 3.53 -0.51
CA VAL A 86 -11.19 4.60 -1.46
C VAL A 86 -10.12 5.52 -0.87
N VAL A 87 -10.26 5.94 0.38
CA VAL A 87 -9.26 6.77 1.07
C VAL A 87 -7.91 6.06 1.13
N ALA A 88 -7.86 4.77 1.47
CA ALA A 88 -6.64 3.99 1.50
C ALA A 88 -5.98 3.88 0.11
N LEU A 89 -6.77 3.69 -0.95
CA LEU A 89 -6.26 3.68 -2.32
C LEU A 89 -5.66 5.04 -2.71
N VAL A 90 -6.39 6.14 -2.49
CA VAL A 90 -5.89 7.50 -2.78
C VAL A 90 -4.64 7.80 -1.97
N ALA A 91 -4.62 7.46 -0.68
CA ALA A 91 -3.45 7.61 0.17
C ALA A 91 -2.26 6.81 -0.36
N THR A 92 -2.46 5.55 -0.78
CA THR A 92 -1.41 4.71 -1.38
C THR A 92 -0.81 5.36 -2.61
N LEU A 93 -1.64 5.90 -3.50
CA LEU A 93 -1.17 6.59 -4.70
C LEU A 93 -0.40 7.85 -4.33
N TRP A 94 -0.96 8.71 -3.48
CA TRP A 94 -0.34 10.00 -3.14
C TRP A 94 0.95 9.86 -2.33
N THR A 95 0.98 9.00 -1.31
CA THR A 95 2.10 8.92 -0.37
C THR A 95 3.30 8.16 -0.92
N LEU A 96 3.09 7.32 -1.94
CA LEU A 96 4.15 6.47 -2.50
C LEU A 96 4.64 6.97 -3.87
N VAL A 97 3.96 7.93 -4.51
CA VAL A 97 4.46 8.62 -5.72
C VAL A 97 5.88 9.18 -5.56
N PRO A 98 6.28 9.79 -4.42
CA PRO A 98 7.64 10.31 -4.25
C PRO A 98 8.71 9.23 -4.44
N VAL A 99 8.44 8.00 -3.99
CA VAL A 99 9.39 6.88 -4.02
C VAL A 99 9.83 6.53 -5.46
N VAL A 100 8.95 6.74 -6.44
CA VAL A 100 9.21 6.47 -7.86
C VAL A 100 9.63 7.71 -8.65
N THR A 101 9.40 8.92 -8.12
CA THR A 101 9.61 10.18 -8.86
C THR A 101 10.79 11.01 -8.37
N THR A 102 11.26 10.82 -7.14
CA THR A 102 12.35 11.61 -6.55
C THR A 102 13.65 10.83 -6.45
N SER A 103 14.77 11.54 -6.41
CA SER A 103 16.09 10.97 -6.10
C SER A 103 16.09 10.49 -4.64
N ALA A 104 15.98 9.18 -4.45
CA ALA A 104 15.77 8.55 -3.14
C ALA A 104 16.96 8.68 -2.19
N CYS A 105 18.19 8.80 -2.70
CA CYS A 105 19.41 8.88 -1.92
C CYS A 105 20.17 10.14 -2.37
N LEU A 106 20.13 11.18 -1.53
CA LEU A 106 20.95 12.39 -1.66
C LEU A 106 22.21 12.24 -0.81
#